data_AF-A0A0F2PUD9-F1
#
_entry.id   AF-A0A0F2PUD9-F1
#
_cell.length_a   1.000
_cell.length_b   1.000
_cell.length_c   1.000
_cell.angle_alpha   90.00
_cell.angle_beta   90.00
_cell.angle_gamma   90.00
#
_symmetry.space_group_name_H-M   'P 1'
#
loop_
_entity.id
_entity.type
_entity.pdbx_description
1 polymer ?
#
loop_
_entity_poly.entity_id
_entity_poly.type
_entity_poly.pdbx_seq_one_letter_code
_entity_poly.pdbx_strand_id
1 'polypeptide(L)'
;MGITLRLTILYFIILTVALAVSVFAIIWQFDSNLIVGIAATGAFSCLLVGGAFYFFTRPLEMALAELVDWALRVVRGDYSWENTLNGKGFIELAGAADRVVKFNKGIAHTITTVEKHSKTLTETGDKLLSDVDRISTGAQEQARQAQILLEGMEKVASWAKEASDIAPRGITAGEMSHQAMEEGMQLIGDLINANGNIQSYINKLSNFSQQIEKVIQVCEQIASKTNLLALNAAIEAARAGEHGHGFAVVAGEVHKLAEHSKAETAEIATLVSSIQQAATLAGNAIREGDSVTNKAAQEFDMIKQLVGEMLTAIENISNMANEQMEGTNMMVEILQSISAITEQTAATSQSTDATIHELSDIASKLMQGVTLFQSSLKSN
;
A
#
# COMPACT_ATOMS: atom_id res chain seq x y z
N MET A 1 -46.90 -43.57 -49.59
CA MET A 1 -47.56 -43.60 -50.91
C MET A 1 -47.08 -44.82 -51.70
N GLY A 2 -47.40 -46.03 -51.24
CA GLY A 2 -46.80 -47.23 -51.83
C GLY A 2 -47.67 -48.47 -51.80
N ILE A 3 -48.63 -48.55 -50.89
CA ILE A 3 -49.43 -49.76 -50.72
C ILE A 3 -50.90 -49.48 -51.01
N THR A 4 -51.52 -48.45 -50.43
CA THR A 4 -52.95 -48.14 -50.68
C THR A 4 -53.20 -47.66 -52.11
N LEU A 5 -52.47 -46.66 -52.60
CA LEU A 5 -52.61 -46.19 -53.99
C LEU A 5 -52.26 -47.30 -55.00
N ARG A 6 -51.21 -48.08 -54.73
CA ARG A 6 -50.86 -49.24 -55.58
C ARG A 6 -51.92 -50.33 -55.53
N LEU A 7 -52.47 -50.65 -54.36
CA LEU A 7 -53.55 -51.65 -54.21
C LEU A 7 -54.83 -51.18 -54.86
N THR A 8 -55.15 -49.88 -54.82
CA THR A 8 -56.37 -49.35 -55.45
C THR A 8 -56.25 -49.35 -56.97
N ILE A 9 -55.10 -48.92 -57.50
CA ILE A 9 -54.80 -48.99 -58.94
C ILE A 9 -54.75 -50.44 -59.41
N LEU A 10 -54.07 -51.33 -58.67
CA LEU A 10 -53.97 -52.75 -58.99
C LEU A 10 -55.34 -53.44 -58.94
N TYR A 11 -56.13 -53.20 -57.89
CA TYR A 11 -57.48 -53.75 -57.76
C TYR A 11 -58.38 -53.32 -58.91
N PHE A 12 -58.29 -52.06 -59.34
CA PHE A 12 -59.12 -51.55 -60.42
C PHE A 12 -58.65 -52.03 -61.81
N ILE A 13 -57.34 -52.14 -62.05
CA ILE A 13 -56.80 -52.80 -63.25
C ILE A 13 -57.26 -54.26 -63.31
N ILE A 14 -57.21 -54.97 -62.18
CA ILE A 14 -57.70 -56.35 -62.09
C ILE A 14 -59.21 -56.40 -62.37
N LEU A 15 -59.99 -55.46 -61.80
CA LEU A 15 -61.43 -55.39 -62.01
C LEU A 15 -61.79 -55.08 -63.46
N THR A 16 -61.10 -54.15 -64.12
CA THR A 16 -61.36 -53.78 -65.52
C THR A 16 -60.93 -54.88 -66.48
N VAL A 17 -59.80 -55.55 -66.22
CA VAL A 17 -59.38 -56.73 -66.98
C VAL A 17 -60.38 -57.86 -66.79
N ALA A 18 -60.85 -58.12 -65.56
CA ALA A 18 -61.86 -59.13 -65.29
C ALA A 18 -63.20 -58.83 -65.99
N LEU A 19 -63.63 -57.56 -66.02
CA LEU A 19 -64.83 -57.12 -66.74
C LEU A 19 -64.66 -57.24 -68.25
N ALA A 20 -63.51 -56.87 -68.80
CA ALA A 20 -63.23 -57.03 -70.22
C ALA A 20 -63.21 -58.51 -70.65
N VAL A 21 -62.61 -59.39 -69.85
CA VAL A 21 -62.57 -60.84 -70.10
C VAL A 21 -63.97 -61.47 -70.01
N SER A 22 -64.78 -61.08 -69.03
CA SER A 22 -66.14 -61.60 -68.88
C SER A 22 -67.08 -61.16 -70.01
N VAL A 23 -66.98 -59.91 -70.50
CA VAL A 23 -67.76 -59.49 -71.67
C VAL A 23 -67.25 -60.14 -72.96
N PHE A 24 -65.95 -60.37 -73.10
CA PHE A 24 -65.39 -61.14 -74.23
C PHE A 24 -65.92 -62.58 -74.25
N ALA A 25 -66.01 -63.24 -73.10
CA ALA A 25 -66.55 -64.59 -72.98
C ALA A 25 -68.04 -64.67 -73.39
N ILE A 26 -68.85 -63.65 -73.07
CA ILE A 26 -70.27 -63.59 -73.45
C ILE A 26 -70.44 -63.42 -74.97
N ILE A 27 -69.58 -62.63 -75.63
CA ILE A 27 -69.65 -62.38 -77.07
C ILE A 27 -69.22 -63.59 -77.90
N TRP A 28 -68.29 -64.41 -77.39
CA TRP A 28 -67.88 -65.65 -78.06
C TRP A 28 -69.01 -66.68 -78.20
N GLN A 29 -70.08 -66.55 -77.39
CA GLN A 29 -71.20 -67.49 -77.36
C GLN A 29 -72.29 -67.21 -78.42
N PHE A 30 -72.21 -66.10 -79.16
CA PHE A 30 -73.19 -65.70 -80.18
C PHE A 30 -72.58 -65.62 -81.58
N ASP A 31 -72.82 -66.64 -82.40
CA ASP A 31 -72.30 -66.79 -83.76
C ASP A 31 -73.20 -66.05 -84.78
N SER A 32 -72.74 -64.88 -85.29
CA SER A 32 -73.07 -64.25 -86.60
C SER A 32 -72.57 -62.79 -86.74
N ASN A 33 -72.14 -62.10 -85.65
CA ASN A 33 -71.60 -60.72 -85.71
C ASN A 33 -70.33 -60.50 -84.85
N LEU A 34 -69.40 -61.46 -84.90
CA LEU A 34 -68.20 -61.52 -84.04
C LEU A 34 -67.31 -60.26 -84.09
N ILE A 35 -67.19 -59.61 -85.26
CA ILE A 35 -66.33 -58.44 -85.45
C ILE A 35 -66.89 -57.19 -84.76
N VAL A 36 -68.21 -56.98 -84.79
CA VAL A 36 -68.85 -55.79 -84.21
C VAL A 36 -68.85 -55.86 -82.68
N GLY A 37 -69.03 -57.05 -82.10
CA GLY A 37 -68.99 -57.27 -80.64
C GLY A 37 -67.61 -57.04 -80.04
N ILE A 38 -66.54 -57.53 -80.69
CA ILE A 38 -65.16 -57.31 -80.25
C ILE A 38 -64.78 -55.82 -80.31
N ALA A 39 -65.21 -55.11 -81.35
CA ALA A 39 -64.96 -53.67 -81.46
C ALA A 39 -65.66 -52.86 -80.36
N ALA A 40 -66.92 -53.19 -80.04
CA ALA A 40 -67.68 -52.50 -78.99
C ALA A 40 -67.12 -52.75 -77.57
N THR A 41 -66.69 -53.97 -77.27
CA THR A 41 -66.03 -54.29 -75.98
C THR A 41 -64.65 -53.69 -75.84
N GLY A 42 -63.86 -53.71 -76.91
CA GLY A 42 -62.58 -53.01 -76.95
C GLY A 42 -62.75 -51.52 -76.64
N ALA A 43 -63.69 -50.86 -77.31
CA ALA A 43 -63.99 -49.45 -77.08
C ALA A 43 -64.48 -49.16 -75.65
N PHE A 44 -65.37 -50.00 -75.10
CA PHE A 44 -65.88 -49.83 -73.74
C PHE A 44 -64.79 -50.04 -72.67
N SER A 45 -63.92 -51.05 -72.85
CA SER A 45 -62.79 -51.26 -71.94
C SER A 45 -61.77 -50.12 -72.02
N CYS A 46 -61.48 -49.60 -73.22
CA CYS A 46 -60.62 -48.42 -73.38
C CYS A 46 -61.22 -47.17 -72.74
N LEU A 47 -62.54 -46.97 -72.84
CA LEU A 47 -63.23 -45.85 -72.19
C LEU A 47 -63.26 -46.00 -70.66
N LEU A 48 -63.46 -47.22 -70.14
CA LEU A 48 -63.40 -47.48 -68.70
C LEU A 48 -61.99 -47.31 -68.15
N VAL A 49 -60.98 -47.82 -68.84
CA VAL A 49 -59.58 -47.66 -68.43
C VAL A 49 -59.15 -46.20 -68.54
N GLY A 50 -59.49 -45.52 -69.65
CA GLY A 50 -59.19 -44.10 -69.84
C GLY A 50 -59.92 -43.19 -68.85
N GLY A 51 -61.19 -43.49 -68.55
CA GLY A 51 -62.00 -42.78 -67.56
C GLY A 51 -61.52 -42.99 -66.13
N ALA A 52 -61.20 -44.23 -65.76
CA ALA A 52 -60.62 -44.54 -64.44
C ALA A 52 -59.22 -43.93 -64.28
N PHE A 53 -58.41 -43.96 -65.35
CA PHE A 53 -57.12 -43.27 -65.39
C PHE A 53 -57.33 -41.78 -65.15
N TYR A 54 -58.18 -41.11 -65.94
CA TYR A 54 -58.47 -39.68 -65.79
C TYR A 54 -58.99 -39.31 -64.40
N PHE A 55 -59.94 -40.09 -63.85
CA PHE A 55 -60.58 -39.80 -62.56
C PHE A 55 -59.63 -39.97 -61.36
N PHE A 56 -58.59 -40.79 -61.48
CA PHE A 56 -57.59 -41.00 -60.41
C PHE A 56 -56.29 -40.21 -60.62
N THR A 57 -55.83 -40.01 -61.85
CA THR A 57 -54.61 -39.24 -62.11
C THR A 57 -54.84 -37.74 -61.92
N ARG A 58 -55.99 -37.20 -62.32
CA ARG A 58 -56.30 -35.76 -62.16
C ARG A 58 -56.26 -35.29 -60.69
N PRO A 59 -56.93 -35.96 -59.73
CA PRO A 59 -56.84 -35.57 -58.31
C PRO A 59 -55.43 -35.71 -57.75
N LEU A 60 -54.67 -36.71 -58.21
CA LEU A 60 -53.29 -36.91 -57.78
C LEU A 60 -52.37 -35.83 -58.35
N GLU A 61 -52.50 -35.48 -59.62
CA GLU A 61 -51.78 -34.38 -60.26
C GLU A 61 -52.09 -33.04 -59.56
N MET A 62 -53.36 -32.78 -59.24
CA MET A 62 -53.77 -31.58 -58.52
C MET A 62 -53.24 -31.57 -57.08
N ALA A 63 -53.28 -32.68 -56.36
CA ALA A 63 -52.75 -32.80 -55.00
C ALA A 63 -51.22 -32.67 -54.96
N LEU A 64 -50.51 -33.21 -55.96
CA LEU A 64 -49.07 -33.04 -56.10
C LEU A 64 -48.69 -31.62 -56.49
N ALA A 65 -49.45 -30.98 -57.40
CA ALA A 65 -49.24 -29.58 -57.76
C ALA A 65 -49.49 -28.64 -56.56
N GLU A 66 -50.55 -28.89 -55.79
CA GLU A 66 -50.86 -28.15 -54.56
C GLU A 66 -49.77 -28.36 -53.50
N LEU A 67 -49.22 -29.58 -53.38
CA LEU A 67 -48.09 -29.87 -52.49
C LEU A 67 -46.79 -29.21 -52.96
N VAL A 68 -46.52 -29.14 -54.27
CA VAL A 68 -45.34 -28.42 -54.80
C VAL A 68 -45.47 -26.92 -54.58
N ASP A 69 -46.64 -26.33 -54.89
CA ASP A 69 -46.90 -24.90 -54.64
C ASP A 69 -46.80 -24.56 -53.15
N TRP A 70 -47.39 -25.41 -52.30
CA TRP A 70 -47.25 -25.31 -50.85
C TRP A 70 -45.78 -25.42 -50.39
N ALA A 71 -45.02 -26.39 -50.90
CA ALA A 71 -43.62 -26.57 -50.52
C ALA A 71 -42.80 -25.33 -50.89
N LEU A 72 -43.06 -24.71 -52.05
CA LEU A 72 -42.44 -23.45 -52.46
C LEU A 72 -42.82 -22.30 -51.52
N ARG A 73 -44.07 -22.20 -51.06
CA ARG A 73 -44.50 -21.20 -50.08
C ARG A 73 -43.84 -21.39 -48.71
N VAL A 74 -43.74 -22.62 -48.23
CA VAL A 74 -43.09 -22.96 -46.95
C VAL A 74 -41.59 -22.64 -47.01
N VAL A 75 -40.91 -22.91 -48.12
CA VAL A 75 -39.51 -22.52 -48.34
C VAL A 75 -39.34 -21.00 -48.33
N ARG A 76 -40.32 -20.25 -48.84
CA ARG A 76 -40.35 -18.77 -48.80
C ARG A 76 -40.76 -18.20 -47.43
N GLY A 77 -40.98 -19.05 -46.42
CA GLY A 77 -41.31 -18.63 -45.05
C GLY A 77 -42.79 -18.33 -44.81
N ASP A 78 -43.67 -18.66 -45.77
CA ASP A 78 -45.11 -18.57 -45.59
C ASP A 78 -45.66 -19.90 -45.02
N TYR A 79 -45.95 -19.88 -43.72
CA TYR A 79 -46.52 -21.00 -42.98
C TYR A 79 -48.05 -20.87 -42.77
N SER A 80 -48.70 -19.93 -43.45
CA SER A 80 -50.13 -19.61 -43.25
C SER A 80 -51.08 -20.62 -43.89
N TRP A 81 -50.56 -21.49 -44.76
CA TRP A 81 -51.37 -22.45 -45.49
C TRP A 81 -51.95 -23.55 -44.58
N GLU A 82 -53.27 -23.74 -44.67
CA GLU A 82 -54.00 -24.79 -43.96
C GLU A 82 -54.03 -26.09 -44.79
N ASN A 83 -53.76 -27.22 -44.14
CA ASN A 83 -53.53 -28.49 -44.82
C ASN A 83 -54.82 -29.16 -45.34
N THR A 84 -55.26 -28.73 -46.52
CA THR A 84 -56.46 -29.22 -47.23
C THR A 84 -56.32 -30.67 -47.74
N LEU A 85 -55.09 -31.21 -47.81
CA LEU A 85 -54.81 -32.57 -48.31
C LEU A 85 -55.42 -33.66 -47.42
N ASN A 86 -55.59 -33.37 -46.12
CA ASN A 86 -56.23 -34.27 -45.17
C ASN A 86 -57.71 -34.46 -45.50
N GLY A 87 -58.39 -33.42 -45.99
CA GLY A 87 -59.79 -33.45 -46.44
C GLY A 87 -60.01 -34.11 -47.81
N LYS A 88 -58.94 -34.38 -48.56
CA LYS A 88 -58.97 -34.98 -49.91
C LYS A 88 -58.56 -36.47 -49.94
N GLY A 89 -58.41 -37.11 -48.77
CA GLY A 89 -58.04 -38.53 -48.65
C GLY A 89 -56.53 -38.84 -48.76
N PHE A 90 -55.67 -37.82 -48.73
CA PHE A 90 -54.20 -37.94 -48.88
C PHE A 90 -53.46 -37.77 -47.53
N ILE A 91 -53.86 -38.51 -46.49
CA ILE A 91 -53.39 -38.36 -45.10
C ILE A 91 -51.85 -38.48 -44.95
N GLU A 92 -51.21 -39.41 -45.67
CA GLU A 92 -49.73 -39.57 -45.59
C GLU A 92 -48.96 -38.37 -46.16
N LEU A 93 -49.47 -37.77 -47.24
CA LEU A 93 -48.90 -36.56 -47.86
C LEU A 93 -49.10 -35.36 -46.92
N ALA A 94 -50.28 -35.25 -46.31
CA ALA A 94 -50.57 -34.24 -45.30
C ALA A 94 -49.62 -34.34 -44.09
N GLY A 95 -49.34 -35.56 -43.59
CA GLY A 95 -48.40 -35.79 -42.50
C GLY A 95 -46.92 -35.52 -42.87
N ALA A 96 -46.52 -35.77 -44.11
CA ALA A 96 -45.20 -35.38 -44.62
C ALA A 96 -45.07 -33.85 -44.69
N ALA A 97 -46.12 -33.17 -45.12
CA ALA A 97 -46.17 -31.72 -45.19
C ALA A 97 -46.03 -31.06 -43.80
N ASP A 98 -46.75 -31.54 -42.78
CA ASP A 98 -46.60 -31.05 -41.40
C ASP A 98 -45.18 -31.21 -40.84
N ARG A 99 -44.52 -32.35 -41.13
CA ARG A 99 -43.12 -32.59 -40.72
C ARG A 99 -42.16 -31.58 -41.36
N VAL A 100 -42.34 -31.26 -42.63
CA VAL A 100 -41.53 -30.25 -43.34
C VAL A 100 -41.77 -28.85 -42.78
N VAL A 101 -43.00 -28.50 -42.40
CA VAL A 101 -43.29 -27.22 -41.72
C VAL A 101 -42.60 -27.14 -40.36
N LYS A 102 -42.71 -28.19 -39.54
CA LYS A 102 -42.02 -28.24 -38.24
C LYS A 102 -40.50 -28.13 -38.40
N PHE A 103 -39.94 -28.82 -39.38
CA PHE A 103 -38.52 -28.74 -39.73
C PHE A 103 -38.09 -27.32 -40.14
N ASN A 104 -38.82 -26.67 -41.06
CA ASN A 104 -38.53 -25.31 -41.50
C ASN A 104 -38.69 -24.28 -40.37
N LYS A 105 -39.72 -24.41 -39.51
CA LYS A 105 -39.85 -23.59 -38.30
C LYS A 105 -38.66 -23.77 -37.35
N GLY A 106 -38.17 -25.00 -37.20
CA GLY A 106 -36.95 -25.31 -36.44
C GLY A 106 -35.70 -24.64 -37.03
N ILE A 107 -35.51 -24.70 -38.36
CA ILE A 107 -34.43 -24.00 -39.05
C ILE A 107 -34.52 -22.49 -38.85
N ALA A 108 -35.70 -21.90 -39.06
CA ALA A 108 -35.92 -20.47 -38.87
C ALA A 108 -35.59 -20.03 -37.44
N HIS A 109 -36.02 -20.79 -36.43
CA HIS A 109 -35.68 -20.53 -35.04
C HIS A 109 -34.18 -20.61 -34.76
N THR A 110 -33.49 -21.63 -35.30
CA THR A 110 -32.03 -21.77 -35.19
C THR A 110 -31.30 -20.60 -35.81
N ILE A 111 -31.73 -20.13 -37.00
CA ILE A 111 -31.13 -18.98 -37.68
C ILE A 111 -31.25 -17.71 -36.84
N THR A 112 -32.46 -17.40 -36.34
CA THR A 112 -32.67 -16.24 -35.47
C THR A 112 -31.83 -16.33 -34.19
N THR A 113 -31.66 -17.53 -33.66
CA THR A 113 -30.83 -17.77 -32.46
C THR A 113 -29.35 -17.53 -32.77
N VAL A 114 -28.84 -18.06 -33.90
CA VAL A 114 -27.46 -17.84 -34.36
C VAL A 114 -27.21 -16.37 -34.63
N GLU A 115 -28.13 -15.67 -35.28
CA GLU A 115 -28.05 -14.22 -35.53
C GLU A 115 -27.96 -13.43 -34.21
N LYS A 116 -28.86 -13.72 -33.27
CA LYS A 116 -28.86 -13.09 -31.93
C LYS A 116 -27.54 -13.34 -31.19
N HIS A 117 -27.07 -14.58 -31.16
CA HIS A 117 -25.85 -14.95 -30.46
C HIS A 117 -24.60 -14.34 -31.11
N SER A 118 -24.55 -14.27 -32.44
CA SER A 118 -23.45 -13.63 -33.17
C SER A 118 -23.38 -12.12 -32.90
N LYS A 119 -24.54 -11.45 -32.83
CA LYS A 119 -24.61 -10.04 -32.45
C LYS A 119 -24.13 -9.81 -31.02
N THR A 120 -24.64 -10.59 -30.07
CA THR A 120 -24.19 -10.51 -28.66
C THR A 120 -22.71 -10.82 -28.51
N LEU A 121 -22.16 -11.76 -29.30
CA LEU A 121 -20.74 -12.07 -29.30
C LEU A 121 -19.89 -10.87 -29.77
N THR A 122 -20.33 -10.17 -30.82
CA THR A 122 -19.67 -8.96 -31.31
C THR A 122 -19.71 -7.84 -30.26
N GLU A 123 -20.89 -7.56 -29.69
CA GLU A 123 -21.06 -6.55 -28.63
C GLU A 123 -20.23 -6.85 -27.37
N THR A 124 -20.08 -8.14 -27.02
CA THR A 124 -19.24 -8.58 -25.90
C THR A 124 -17.76 -8.44 -26.22
N GLY A 125 -17.37 -8.74 -27.47
CA GLY A 125 -16.01 -8.52 -27.97
C GLY A 125 -15.59 -7.06 -27.86
N ASP A 126 -16.42 -6.13 -28.33
CA ASP A 126 -16.13 -4.70 -28.26
C ASP A 126 -15.93 -4.21 -26.81
N LYS A 127 -16.74 -4.73 -25.86
CA LYS A 127 -16.58 -4.43 -24.43
C LYS A 127 -15.26 -4.99 -23.89
N LEU A 128 -14.93 -6.23 -24.24
CA LEU A 128 -13.68 -6.85 -23.82
C LEU A 128 -12.46 -6.10 -24.35
N LEU A 129 -12.50 -5.58 -25.59
CA LEU A 129 -11.42 -4.73 -26.12
C LEU A 129 -11.23 -3.47 -25.27
N SER A 130 -12.32 -2.81 -24.88
CA SER A 130 -12.25 -1.65 -23.99
C SER A 130 -11.68 -2.02 -22.61
N ASP A 131 -12.01 -3.19 -22.08
CA ASP A 131 -11.48 -3.66 -20.79
C ASP A 131 -9.98 -4.00 -20.92
N VAL A 132 -9.56 -4.62 -22.03
CA VAL A 132 -8.14 -4.90 -22.33
C VAL A 132 -7.32 -3.62 -22.43
N ASP A 133 -7.82 -2.59 -23.09
CA ASP A 133 -7.15 -1.27 -23.18
C ASP A 133 -6.97 -0.63 -21.79
N ARG A 134 -8.01 -0.72 -20.94
CA ARG A 134 -7.95 -0.25 -19.55
C ARG A 134 -6.94 -1.05 -18.72
N ILE A 135 -6.90 -2.37 -18.88
CA ILE A 135 -5.92 -3.23 -18.19
C ILE A 135 -4.50 -2.90 -18.65
N SER A 136 -4.27 -2.73 -19.96
CA SER A 136 -2.98 -2.35 -20.52
C SER A 136 -2.49 -1.01 -19.99
N THR A 137 -3.35 0.00 -19.98
CA THR A 137 -3.06 1.32 -19.41
C THR A 137 -2.76 1.23 -17.90
N GLY A 138 -3.56 0.44 -17.16
CA GLY A 138 -3.34 0.20 -15.74
C GLY A 138 -2.00 -0.48 -15.45
N ALA A 139 -1.61 -1.47 -16.28
CA ALA A 139 -0.32 -2.14 -16.18
C ALA A 139 0.84 -1.17 -16.44
N GLN A 140 0.75 -0.30 -17.45
CA GLN A 140 1.79 0.71 -17.71
C GLN A 140 1.95 1.68 -16.53
N GLU A 141 0.85 2.13 -15.94
CA GLU A 141 0.91 3.00 -14.76
C GLU A 141 1.49 2.25 -13.55
N GLN A 142 1.13 0.98 -13.36
CA GLN A 142 1.69 0.14 -12.29
C GLN A 142 3.21 -0.03 -12.44
N ALA A 143 3.72 -0.27 -13.65
CA ALA A 143 5.16 -0.32 -13.92
C ALA A 143 5.85 1.01 -13.55
N ARG A 144 5.27 2.13 -13.97
CA ARG A 144 5.80 3.47 -13.67
C ARG A 144 5.87 3.73 -12.17
N GLN A 145 4.80 3.39 -11.44
CA GLN A 145 4.75 3.54 -9.99
C GLN A 145 5.77 2.64 -9.30
N ALA A 146 5.91 1.39 -9.75
CA ALA A 146 6.91 0.47 -9.22
C ALA A 146 8.34 1.01 -9.38
N GLN A 147 8.65 1.62 -10.53
CA GLN A 147 9.95 2.25 -10.78
C GLN A 147 10.21 3.44 -9.84
N ILE A 148 9.22 4.32 -9.63
CA ILE A 148 9.35 5.44 -8.68
C ILE A 148 9.56 4.93 -7.26
N LEU A 149 8.86 3.86 -6.87
CA LEU A 149 9.04 3.23 -5.56
C LEU A 149 10.45 2.65 -5.42
N LEU A 150 10.99 2.00 -6.46
CA LEU A 150 12.38 1.49 -6.46
C LEU A 150 13.39 2.62 -6.22
N GLU A 151 13.28 3.73 -6.95
CA GLU A 151 14.13 4.92 -6.74
C GLU A 151 13.98 5.49 -5.31
N GLY A 152 12.77 5.46 -4.76
CA GLY A 152 12.50 5.82 -3.37
C GLY A 152 13.20 4.89 -2.38
N MET A 153 13.16 3.57 -2.64
CA MET A 153 13.83 2.57 -1.82
C MET A 153 15.35 2.70 -1.84
N GLU A 154 15.96 3.05 -2.98
CA GLU A 154 17.40 3.33 -3.05
C GLU A 154 17.81 4.49 -2.13
N LYS A 155 17.02 5.56 -2.08
CA LYS A 155 17.26 6.70 -1.17
C LYS A 155 17.11 6.30 0.29
N VAL A 156 16.07 5.51 0.61
CA VAL A 156 15.85 5.00 1.97
C VAL A 156 17.02 4.12 2.42
N ALA A 157 17.51 3.23 1.56
CA ALA A 157 18.69 2.42 1.82
C ALA A 157 19.94 3.29 2.05
N SER A 158 20.11 4.35 1.25
CA SER A 158 21.23 5.29 1.42
C SER A 158 21.19 5.99 2.78
N TRP A 159 20.02 6.47 3.22
CA TRP A 159 19.88 7.14 4.52
C TRP A 159 20.10 6.17 5.69
N ALA A 160 19.58 4.95 5.59
CA ALA A 160 19.80 3.92 6.59
C ALA A 160 21.29 3.59 6.71
N LYS A 161 21.98 3.44 5.58
CA LYS A 161 23.43 3.23 5.56
C LYS A 161 24.20 4.41 6.18
N GLU A 162 23.86 5.64 5.82
CA GLU A 162 24.48 6.83 6.40
C GLU A 162 24.29 6.90 7.92
N ALA A 163 23.09 6.59 8.42
CA ALA A 163 22.82 6.52 9.85
C ALA A 163 23.67 5.44 10.54
N SER A 164 23.81 4.25 9.92
CA SER A 164 24.66 3.16 10.41
C SER A 164 26.15 3.55 10.43
N ASP A 165 26.62 4.30 9.43
CA ASP A 165 28.01 4.77 9.35
C ASP A 165 28.32 5.90 10.37
N ILE A 166 27.34 6.75 10.67
CA ILE A 166 27.50 7.88 11.61
C ILE A 166 27.37 7.42 13.07
N ALA A 167 26.54 6.42 13.37
CA ALA A 167 26.29 5.97 14.73
C ALA A 167 27.57 5.62 15.52
N PRO A 168 28.53 4.84 14.98
CA PRO A 168 29.80 4.57 15.68
C PRO A 168 30.60 5.82 16.01
N ARG A 169 30.59 6.83 15.13
CA ARG A 169 31.26 8.12 15.39
C ARG A 169 30.59 8.87 16.54
N GLY A 170 29.26 8.81 16.62
CA GLY A 170 28.50 9.33 17.75
C GLY A 170 28.83 8.63 19.06
N ILE A 171 28.96 7.30 19.04
CA ILE A 171 29.36 6.49 20.20
C ILE A 171 30.74 6.92 20.70
N THR A 172 31.74 6.96 19.82
CA THR A 172 33.10 7.39 20.19
C THR A 172 33.12 8.81 20.75
N ALA A 173 32.37 9.74 20.16
CA ALA A 173 32.27 11.12 20.67
C ALA A 173 31.62 11.17 22.07
N GLY A 174 30.60 10.34 22.33
CA GLY A 174 29.98 10.22 23.64
C GLY A 174 30.93 9.60 24.68
N GLU A 175 31.71 8.58 24.32
CA GLU A 175 32.74 7.99 25.19
C GLU A 175 33.83 9.01 25.56
N MET A 176 34.34 9.76 24.56
CA MET A 176 35.29 10.85 24.80
C MET A 176 34.72 11.94 25.72
N SER A 177 33.44 12.27 25.54
CA SER A 177 32.74 13.22 26.40
C SER A 177 32.65 12.69 27.84
N HIS A 178 32.28 11.41 28.01
CA HIS A 178 32.24 10.78 29.33
C HIS A 178 33.61 10.80 30.03
N GLN A 179 34.70 10.53 29.31
CA GLN A 179 36.05 10.61 29.86
C GLN A 179 36.41 12.05 30.29
N ALA A 180 36.19 13.03 29.42
CA ALA A 180 36.48 14.43 29.73
C ALA A 180 35.70 14.93 30.96
N MET A 181 34.51 14.41 31.16
CA MET A 181 33.68 14.72 32.31
C MET A 181 34.17 14.08 33.61
N GLU A 182 34.65 12.83 33.55
CA GLU A 182 35.26 12.17 34.70
C GLU A 182 36.51 12.92 35.16
N GLU A 183 37.36 13.33 34.21
CA GLU A 183 38.50 14.21 34.46
C GLU A 183 38.07 15.56 35.05
N GLY A 184 37.00 16.18 34.52
CA GLY A 184 36.43 17.42 35.04
C GLY A 184 35.90 17.30 36.47
N MET A 185 35.20 16.22 36.79
CA MET A 185 34.72 15.93 38.15
C MET A 185 35.88 15.70 39.13
N GLN A 186 36.96 15.06 38.68
CA GLN A 186 38.15 14.89 39.50
C GLN A 186 38.80 16.24 39.84
N LEU A 187 38.94 17.14 38.86
CA LEU A 187 39.46 18.49 39.08
C LEU A 187 38.59 19.30 40.06
N ILE A 188 37.27 19.13 40.00
CA ILE A 188 36.35 19.74 40.97
C ILE A 188 36.58 19.18 42.38
N GLY A 189 36.76 17.87 42.51
CA GLY A 189 37.10 17.24 43.79
C GLY A 189 38.40 17.81 44.39
N ASP A 190 39.42 17.97 43.56
CA ASP A 190 40.69 18.58 43.96
C ASP A 190 40.52 20.05 44.39
N LEU A 191 39.67 20.81 43.69
CA LEU A 191 39.37 22.20 44.03
C LEU A 191 38.65 22.32 45.37
N ILE A 192 37.66 21.46 45.64
CA ILE A 192 36.95 21.42 46.94
C ILE A 192 37.94 21.14 48.08
N ASN A 193 38.86 20.18 47.89
CA ASN A 193 39.89 19.86 48.87
C ASN A 193 40.85 21.06 49.10
N ALA A 194 41.29 21.71 48.03
CA ALA A 194 42.15 22.89 48.10
C ALA A 194 41.46 24.04 48.85
N ASN A 195 40.18 24.28 48.56
CA ASN A 195 39.39 25.33 49.20
C ASN A 195 39.20 25.06 50.70
N GLY A 196 38.94 23.80 51.07
CA GLY A 196 38.89 23.35 52.47
C GLY A 196 40.21 23.59 53.22
N ASN A 197 41.35 23.37 52.58
CA ASN A 197 42.67 23.68 53.15
C ASN A 197 42.87 25.18 53.36
N ILE A 198 42.50 26.01 52.39
CA ILE A 198 42.58 27.47 52.50
C ILE A 198 41.69 27.98 53.65
N GLN A 199 40.46 27.47 53.76
CA GLN A 199 39.56 27.81 54.85
C GLN A 199 40.18 27.46 56.23
N SER A 200 40.85 26.31 56.33
CA SER A 200 41.58 25.90 57.54
C SER A 200 42.71 26.88 57.89
N TYR A 201 43.49 27.34 56.90
CA TYR A 201 44.54 28.34 57.11
C TYR A 201 43.99 29.70 57.53
N ILE A 202 42.88 30.15 56.92
CA ILE A 202 42.19 31.39 57.31
C ILE A 202 41.70 31.31 58.76
N ASN A 203 41.13 30.18 59.17
CA ASN A 203 40.67 29.98 60.55
C ASN A 203 41.84 30.02 61.54
N LYS A 204 42.99 29.43 61.19
CA LYS A 204 44.22 29.52 62.01
C LYS A 204 44.74 30.95 62.09
N LEU A 205 44.78 31.69 60.98
CA LEU A 205 45.19 33.10 60.95
C LEU A 205 44.30 33.98 61.82
N SER A 206 42.98 33.77 61.77
CA SER A 206 42.01 34.47 62.61
C SER A 206 42.26 34.20 64.11
N ASN A 207 42.52 32.94 64.47
CA ASN A 207 42.87 32.56 65.84
C ASN A 207 44.19 33.20 66.30
N PHE A 208 45.25 33.14 65.50
CA PHE A 208 46.52 33.81 65.82
C PHE A 208 46.35 35.32 65.98
N SER A 209 45.55 35.96 65.12
CA SER A 209 45.27 37.39 65.22
C SER A 209 44.55 37.75 66.51
N GLN A 210 43.60 36.93 66.98
CA GLN A 210 42.95 37.10 68.30
C GLN A 210 43.93 36.90 69.46
N GLN A 211 44.89 35.98 69.34
CA GLN A 211 45.92 35.80 70.36
C GLN A 211 46.85 37.02 70.43
N ILE A 212 47.26 37.57 69.29
CA ILE A 212 48.08 38.78 69.23
C ILE A 212 47.34 39.97 69.82
N GLU A 213 46.03 40.13 69.53
CA GLU A 213 45.21 41.19 70.12
C GLU A 213 45.22 41.15 71.66
N LYS A 214 45.15 39.96 72.27
CA LYS A 214 45.28 39.82 73.73
C LYS A 214 46.65 40.26 74.24
N VAL A 215 47.72 39.97 73.50
CA VAL A 215 49.08 40.43 73.87
C VAL A 215 49.19 41.95 73.77
N ILE A 216 48.64 42.56 72.72
CA ILE A 216 48.59 44.02 72.52
C ILE A 216 47.86 44.69 73.69
N GLN A 217 46.73 44.14 74.14
CA GLN A 217 46.00 44.66 75.31
C GLN A 217 46.87 44.63 76.59
N VAL A 218 47.65 43.58 76.79
CA VAL A 218 48.60 43.49 77.92
C VAL A 218 49.73 44.52 77.77
N CYS A 219 50.28 44.69 76.57
CA CYS A 219 51.31 45.71 76.30
C CYS A 219 50.80 47.13 76.57
N GLU A 220 49.56 47.45 76.16
CA GLU A 220 48.95 48.75 76.41
C GLU A 220 48.71 49.00 77.91
N GLN A 221 48.30 47.96 78.64
CA GLN A 221 48.18 48.01 80.11
C GLN A 221 49.55 48.24 80.77
N ILE A 222 50.61 47.55 80.32
CA ILE A 222 51.98 47.74 80.82
C ILE A 222 52.44 49.16 80.52
N ALA A 223 52.30 49.65 79.30
CA ALA A 223 52.68 51.01 78.91
C ALA A 223 51.95 52.06 79.76
N SER A 224 50.62 51.92 79.94
CA SER A 224 49.85 52.82 80.81
C SER A 224 50.28 52.78 82.27
N LYS A 225 50.60 51.59 82.80
CA LYS A 225 51.08 51.44 84.18
C LYS A 225 52.49 52.03 84.36
N THR A 226 53.38 51.82 83.41
CA THR A 226 54.73 52.42 83.38
C THR A 226 54.62 53.93 83.28
N ASN A 227 53.69 54.44 82.47
CA ASN A 227 53.42 55.87 82.35
C ASN A 227 53.01 56.50 83.69
N LEU A 228 52.09 55.84 84.42
CA LEU A 228 51.68 56.26 85.76
C LEU A 228 52.82 56.19 86.77
N LEU A 229 53.64 55.14 86.74
CA LEU A 229 54.81 55.00 87.61
C LEU A 229 55.85 56.10 87.35
N ALA A 230 56.12 56.41 86.07
CA ALA A 230 57.03 57.46 85.66
C ALA A 230 56.54 58.84 86.08
N LEU A 231 55.23 59.11 85.94
CA LEU A 231 54.61 60.35 86.41
C LEU A 231 54.74 60.49 87.94
N ASN A 232 54.45 59.44 88.70
CA ASN A 232 54.62 59.44 90.15
C ASN A 232 56.09 59.66 90.56
N ALA A 233 57.02 59.04 89.85
CA ALA A 233 58.46 59.24 90.08
C ALA A 233 58.91 60.67 89.75
N ALA A 234 58.39 61.29 88.68
CA ALA A 234 58.67 62.68 88.33
C ALA A 234 58.13 63.65 89.38
N ILE A 235 56.93 63.39 89.92
CA ILE A 235 56.35 64.17 91.03
C ILE A 235 57.24 64.07 92.28
N GLU A 236 57.66 62.87 92.67
CA GLU A 236 58.46 62.69 93.87
C GLU A 236 59.90 63.23 93.71
N ALA A 237 60.46 63.16 92.49
CA ALA A 237 61.73 63.78 92.15
C ALA A 237 61.66 65.32 92.23
N ALA A 238 60.56 65.93 91.78
CA ALA A 238 60.32 67.37 91.95
C ALA A 238 60.17 67.74 93.43
N ARG A 239 59.57 66.86 94.24
CA ARG A 239 59.38 67.04 95.68
C ARG A 239 60.70 66.99 96.48
N ALA A 240 61.68 66.23 96.01
CA ALA A 240 63.01 66.13 96.60
C ALA A 240 63.95 67.33 96.29
N GLY A 241 63.51 68.29 95.47
CA GLY A 241 64.27 69.49 95.14
C GLY A 241 65.57 69.19 94.39
N GLU A 242 66.69 69.83 94.78
CA GLU A 242 68.00 69.66 94.11
C GLU A 242 68.53 68.23 94.15
N HIS A 243 68.21 67.45 95.20
CA HIS A 243 68.64 66.06 95.33
C HIS A 243 67.92 65.10 94.37
N GLY A 244 66.77 65.51 93.81
CA GLY A 244 65.96 64.71 92.89
C GLY A 244 66.25 64.92 91.41
N HIS A 245 67.16 65.83 91.05
CA HIS A 245 67.31 66.30 89.66
C HIS A 245 67.68 65.17 88.66
N GLY A 246 68.60 64.28 89.03
CA GLY A 246 68.96 63.12 88.20
C GLY A 246 67.81 62.11 88.05
N PHE A 247 67.01 61.93 89.11
CA PHE A 247 65.82 61.06 89.07
C PHE A 247 64.70 61.65 88.21
N ALA A 248 64.53 62.97 88.21
CA ALA A 248 63.53 63.65 87.38
C ALA A 248 63.80 63.46 85.88
N VAL A 249 65.08 63.50 85.46
CA VAL A 249 65.48 63.24 84.06
C VAL A 249 65.16 61.80 83.66
N VAL A 250 65.50 60.82 84.50
CA VAL A 250 65.17 59.40 84.22
C VAL A 250 63.66 59.19 84.16
N ALA A 251 62.90 59.75 85.10
CA ALA A 251 61.44 59.64 85.11
C ALA A 251 60.79 60.25 83.86
N GLY A 252 61.29 61.39 83.37
CA GLY A 252 60.85 62.01 82.12
C GLY A 252 61.16 61.15 80.89
N GLU A 253 62.31 60.48 80.85
CA GLU A 253 62.66 59.58 79.75
C GLU A 253 61.81 58.30 79.76
N VAL A 254 61.55 57.73 80.95
CA VAL A 254 60.63 56.57 81.10
C VAL A 254 59.21 56.95 80.71
N HIS A 255 58.75 58.17 81.03
CA HIS A 255 57.44 58.68 80.62
C HIS A 255 57.31 58.76 79.09
N LYS A 256 58.29 59.37 78.42
CA LYS A 256 58.33 59.42 76.95
C LYS A 256 58.36 58.03 76.32
N LEU A 257 59.15 57.12 76.88
CA LEU A 257 59.24 55.74 76.39
C LEU A 257 57.91 54.99 76.55
N ALA A 258 57.18 55.24 77.64
CA ALA A 258 55.87 54.67 77.88
C ALA A 258 54.79 55.22 76.92
N GLU A 259 54.79 56.53 76.64
CA GLU A 259 53.91 57.12 75.63
C GLU A 259 54.21 56.59 74.23
N HIS A 260 55.50 56.53 73.87
CA HIS A 260 55.94 55.96 72.59
C HIS A 260 55.51 54.49 72.46
N SER A 261 55.72 53.68 73.50
CA SER A 261 55.28 52.28 73.51
C SER A 261 53.76 52.17 73.36
N LYS A 262 52.98 53.06 73.97
CA LYS A 262 51.52 53.08 73.80
C LYS A 262 51.10 53.41 72.36
N ALA A 263 51.74 54.41 71.74
CA ALA A 263 51.47 54.78 70.35
C ALA A 263 51.76 53.61 69.38
N GLU A 264 52.93 52.99 69.51
CA GLU A 264 53.32 51.80 68.72
C GLU A 264 52.34 50.65 68.92
N THR A 265 51.92 50.40 70.16
CA THR A 265 50.96 49.33 70.49
C THR A 265 49.61 49.58 69.80
N ALA A 266 49.15 50.83 69.72
CA ALA A 266 47.92 51.21 69.02
C ALA A 266 48.03 51.04 67.49
N GLU A 267 49.20 51.31 66.91
CA GLU A 267 49.44 51.08 65.49
C GLU A 267 49.42 49.59 65.16
N ILE A 268 50.07 48.75 65.97
CA ILE A 268 50.00 47.28 65.84
C ILE A 268 48.55 46.79 66.00
N ALA A 269 47.77 47.34 66.93
CA ALA A 269 46.36 47.00 67.10
C ALA A 269 45.55 47.23 65.82
N THR A 270 45.81 48.36 65.14
CA THR A 270 45.16 48.71 63.87
C THR A 270 45.54 47.74 62.76
N LEU A 271 46.81 47.34 62.68
CA LEU A 271 47.29 46.33 61.73
C LEU A 271 46.63 44.96 61.98
N VAL A 272 46.54 44.52 63.24
CA VAL A 272 45.89 43.25 63.59
C VAL A 272 44.41 43.27 63.25
N SER A 273 43.71 44.38 63.50
CA SER A 273 42.31 44.55 63.10
C SER A 273 42.15 44.45 61.58
N SER A 274 43.06 45.05 60.81
CA SER A 274 43.07 44.97 59.35
C SER A 274 43.30 43.53 58.85
N ILE A 275 44.19 42.77 59.51
CA ILE A 275 44.42 41.34 59.21
C ILE A 275 43.16 40.51 59.49
N GLN A 276 42.47 40.74 60.61
CA GLN A 276 41.21 40.05 60.94
C GLN A 276 40.12 40.33 59.90
N GLN A 277 40.01 41.59 59.46
CA GLN A 277 39.06 41.98 58.42
C GLN A 277 39.39 41.29 57.08
N ALA A 278 40.66 41.30 56.66
CA ALA A 278 41.10 40.61 55.45
C ALA A 278 40.86 39.10 55.52
N ALA A 279 41.11 38.45 56.66
CA ALA A 279 40.82 37.04 56.87
C ALA A 279 39.32 36.74 56.76
N THR A 280 38.46 37.62 57.27
CA THR A 280 37.00 37.49 57.16
C THR A 280 36.53 37.60 55.70
N LEU A 281 37.05 38.58 54.96
CA LEU A 281 36.76 38.75 53.54
C LEU A 281 37.22 37.55 52.71
N ALA A 282 38.44 37.05 52.97
CA ALA A 282 38.95 35.84 52.33
C ALA A 282 38.06 34.62 52.62
N GLY A 283 37.62 34.43 53.87
CA GLY A 283 36.71 33.34 54.22
C GLY A 283 35.33 33.44 53.55
N ASN A 284 34.82 34.66 53.32
CA ASN A 284 33.60 34.86 52.53
C ASN A 284 33.80 34.48 51.06
N ALA A 285 34.90 34.92 50.44
CA ALA A 285 35.21 34.62 49.04
C ALA A 285 35.40 33.10 48.80
N ILE A 286 36.04 32.41 49.74
CA ILE A 286 36.20 30.94 49.73
C ILE A 286 34.83 30.24 49.78
N ARG A 287 33.91 30.68 50.64
CA ARG A 287 32.53 30.13 50.70
C ARG A 287 31.73 30.35 49.43
N GLU A 288 31.89 31.52 48.80
CA GLU A 288 31.28 31.79 47.50
C GLU A 288 31.88 30.88 46.41
N GLY A 289 33.20 30.69 46.42
CA GLY A 289 33.92 29.74 45.57
C GLY A 289 33.43 28.30 45.74
N ASP A 290 33.20 27.85 46.98
CA ASP A 290 32.59 26.53 47.26
C ASP A 290 31.20 26.40 46.64
N SER A 291 30.37 27.45 46.72
CA SER A 291 29.03 27.44 46.13
C SER A 291 29.10 27.29 44.60
N VAL A 292 30.00 28.02 43.94
CA VAL A 292 30.20 27.93 42.49
C VAL A 292 30.75 26.55 42.10
N THR A 293 31.70 26.02 42.86
CA THR A 293 32.31 24.71 42.61
C THR A 293 31.30 23.58 42.77
N ASN A 294 30.44 23.64 43.79
CA ASN A 294 29.36 22.67 43.98
C ASN A 294 28.31 22.74 42.85
N LYS A 295 27.98 23.93 42.36
CA LYS A 295 27.11 24.06 41.18
C LYS A 295 27.76 23.45 39.94
N ALA A 296 29.04 23.71 39.71
CA ALA A 296 29.77 23.08 38.61
C ALA A 296 29.73 21.55 38.70
N ALA A 297 29.87 20.98 39.91
CA ALA A 297 29.77 19.54 40.11
C ALA A 297 28.39 18.98 39.68
N GLN A 298 27.31 19.69 40.03
CA GLN A 298 25.94 19.32 39.63
C GLN A 298 25.73 19.41 38.12
N GLU A 299 26.28 20.44 37.47
CA GLU A 299 26.22 20.58 36.01
C GLU A 299 26.95 19.43 35.31
N PHE A 300 28.13 19.02 35.79
CA PHE A 300 28.84 17.86 35.24
C PHE A 300 28.03 16.57 35.40
N ASP A 301 27.37 16.35 36.54
CA ASP A 301 26.53 15.16 36.73
C ASP A 301 25.31 15.16 35.77
N MET A 302 24.68 16.32 35.56
CA MET A 302 23.60 16.45 34.57
C MET A 302 24.08 16.18 33.14
N ILE A 303 25.23 16.74 32.74
CA ILE A 303 25.81 16.46 31.42
C ILE A 303 26.08 14.95 31.29
N LYS A 304 26.41 14.24 32.37
CA LYS A 304 26.79 12.82 32.34
C LYS A 304 25.57 11.99 31.96
N GLN A 305 24.45 12.31 32.60
CA GLN A 305 23.16 11.71 32.30
C GLN A 305 22.76 11.98 30.84
N LEU A 306 22.87 13.23 30.38
CA LEU A 306 22.53 13.61 29.00
C LEU A 306 23.38 12.89 27.95
N VAL A 307 24.69 12.73 28.21
CA VAL A 307 25.59 11.94 27.35
C VAL A 307 25.19 10.47 27.34
N GLY A 308 24.80 9.91 28.48
CA GLY A 308 24.27 8.54 28.56
C GLY A 308 22.99 8.34 27.74
N GLU A 309 22.02 9.24 27.89
CA GLU A 309 20.78 9.24 27.10
C GLU A 309 21.05 9.38 25.60
N MET A 310 22.00 10.24 25.22
CA MET A 310 22.44 10.41 23.83
C MET A 310 23.04 9.12 23.26
N LEU A 311 23.88 8.42 24.02
CA LEU A 311 24.48 7.15 23.59
C LEU A 311 23.40 6.08 23.35
N THR A 312 22.42 5.96 24.24
CA THR A 312 21.27 5.05 24.05
C THR A 312 20.45 5.43 22.82
N ALA A 313 20.23 6.73 22.57
CA ALA A 313 19.53 7.18 21.37
C ALA A 313 20.28 6.81 20.08
N ILE A 314 21.61 6.94 20.07
CA ILE A 314 22.45 6.57 18.92
C ILE A 314 22.39 5.05 18.66
N GLU A 315 22.41 4.23 19.71
CA GLU A 315 22.26 2.78 19.58
C GLU A 315 20.90 2.41 18.96
N ASN A 316 19.82 3.04 19.43
CA ASN A 316 18.49 2.86 18.85
C ASN A 316 18.43 3.27 17.37
N ILE A 317 19.06 4.39 16.99
CA ILE A 317 19.16 4.83 15.59
C ILE A 317 19.88 3.79 14.74
N SER A 318 20.98 3.21 15.24
CA SER A 318 21.72 2.16 14.55
C SER A 318 20.86 0.90 14.31
N ASN A 319 20.11 0.47 15.33
CA ASN A 319 19.20 -0.67 15.21
C ASN A 319 18.08 -0.40 14.21
N MET A 320 17.43 0.78 14.30
CA MET A 320 16.41 1.19 13.34
C MET A 320 16.94 1.27 11.91
N ALA A 321 18.17 1.75 11.72
CA ALA A 321 18.81 1.80 10.42
C ALA A 321 19.01 0.38 9.83
N ASN A 322 19.40 -0.59 10.65
CA ASN A 322 19.52 -1.98 10.21
C ASN A 322 18.17 -2.59 9.83
N GLU A 323 17.13 -2.40 10.67
CA GLU A 323 15.76 -2.83 10.35
C GLU A 323 15.24 -2.19 9.07
N GLN A 324 15.56 -0.92 8.84
CA GLN A 324 15.17 -0.20 7.64
C GLN A 324 15.88 -0.74 6.38
N MET A 325 17.14 -1.16 6.47
CA MET A 325 17.83 -1.84 5.37
C MET A 325 17.15 -3.18 5.03
N GLU A 326 16.82 -3.99 6.03
CA GLU A 326 16.09 -5.25 5.82
C GLU A 326 14.70 -5.01 5.19
N GLY A 327 13.95 -4.04 5.71
CA GLY A 327 12.66 -3.64 5.16
C GLY A 327 12.75 -3.15 3.72
N THR A 328 13.82 -2.42 3.39
CA THR A 328 14.07 -1.93 2.03
C THR A 328 14.36 -3.08 1.07
N ASN A 329 15.17 -4.07 1.47
CA ASN A 329 15.44 -5.25 0.65
C ASN A 329 14.15 -6.03 0.35
N MET A 330 13.29 -6.24 1.36
CA MET A 330 11.99 -6.89 1.16
C MET A 330 11.10 -6.09 0.18
N MET A 331 11.07 -4.76 0.28
CA MET A 331 10.32 -3.93 -0.66
C MET A 331 10.86 -4.03 -2.09
N VAL A 332 12.17 -4.10 -2.27
CA VAL A 332 12.78 -4.30 -3.60
C VAL A 332 12.33 -5.64 -4.21
N GLU A 333 12.31 -6.72 -3.44
CA GLU A 333 11.82 -8.03 -3.91
C GLU A 333 10.32 -8.00 -4.30
N ILE A 334 9.50 -7.31 -3.50
CA ILE A 334 8.07 -7.11 -3.81
C ILE A 334 7.91 -6.31 -5.11
N LEU A 335 8.71 -5.26 -5.31
CA LEU A 335 8.66 -4.42 -6.51
C LEU A 335 9.12 -5.19 -7.76
N GLN A 336 10.12 -6.07 -7.65
CA GLN A 336 10.50 -6.98 -8.72
C GLN A 336 9.36 -7.95 -9.07
N SER A 337 8.67 -8.50 -8.06
CA SER A 337 7.48 -9.34 -8.29
C SER A 337 6.36 -8.56 -8.98
N ILE A 338 6.12 -7.31 -8.59
CA ILE A 338 5.15 -6.43 -9.25
C ILE A 338 5.53 -6.20 -10.71
N SER A 339 6.81 -5.96 -11.01
CA SER A 339 7.30 -5.80 -12.38
C SER A 339 7.01 -7.06 -13.22
N ALA A 340 7.30 -8.25 -12.69
CA ALA A 340 7.03 -9.51 -13.37
C ALA A 340 5.53 -9.73 -13.63
N ILE A 341 4.67 -9.44 -12.63
CA ILE A 341 3.20 -9.52 -12.79
C ILE A 341 2.72 -8.52 -13.84
N THR A 342 3.31 -7.33 -13.89
CA THR A 342 2.95 -6.28 -14.84
C THR A 342 3.31 -6.69 -16.28
N GLU A 343 4.49 -7.26 -16.49
CA GLU A 343 4.89 -7.83 -17.79
C GLU A 343 3.96 -8.97 -18.22
N GLN A 344 3.63 -9.88 -17.30
CA GLN A 344 2.69 -10.98 -17.58
C GLN A 344 1.29 -10.45 -17.92
N THR A 345 0.84 -9.39 -17.25
CA THR A 345 -0.45 -8.74 -17.50
C THR A 345 -0.48 -8.11 -18.89
N ALA A 346 0.60 -7.45 -19.32
CA ALA A 346 0.73 -6.91 -20.66
C ALA A 346 0.68 -8.01 -21.73
N ALA A 347 1.43 -9.10 -21.56
CA ALA A 347 1.42 -10.24 -22.48
C ALA A 347 0.05 -10.92 -22.56
N THR A 348 -0.64 -11.05 -21.42
CA THR A 348 -1.99 -11.61 -21.34
C THR A 348 -3.01 -10.70 -22.03
N SER A 349 -2.88 -9.38 -21.84
CA SER A 349 -3.73 -8.38 -22.50
C SER A 349 -3.60 -8.47 -24.01
N GLN A 350 -2.37 -8.56 -24.53
CA GLN A 350 -2.12 -8.73 -25.96
C GLN A 350 -2.69 -10.04 -26.52
N SER A 351 -2.58 -11.14 -25.77
CA SER A 351 -3.16 -12.43 -26.18
C SER A 351 -4.69 -12.41 -26.15
N THR A 352 -5.27 -11.68 -25.20
CA THR A 352 -6.73 -11.51 -25.07
C THR A 352 -7.26 -10.64 -26.21
N ASP A 353 -6.58 -9.55 -26.56
CA ASP A 353 -6.88 -8.71 -27.72
C ASP A 353 -6.97 -9.53 -29.02
N ALA A 354 -5.94 -10.35 -29.28
CA ALA A 354 -5.92 -11.25 -30.44
C ALA A 354 -7.09 -12.25 -30.43
N THR A 355 -7.39 -12.84 -29.27
CA THR A 355 -8.52 -13.78 -29.12
C THR A 355 -9.86 -13.10 -29.38
N ILE A 356 -10.05 -11.86 -28.94
CA ILE A 356 -11.28 -11.09 -29.20
C ILE A 356 -11.43 -10.79 -30.68
N HIS A 357 -10.34 -10.45 -31.38
CA HIS A 357 -10.36 -10.27 -32.83
C HIS A 357 -10.78 -11.54 -33.56
N GLU A 358 -10.28 -12.71 -33.16
CA GLU A 358 -10.73 -14.01 -33.69
C GLU A 358 -12.22 -14.27 -33.44
N LEU A 359 -12.72 -13.98 -32.23
CA LEU A 359 -14.14 -14.11 -31.89
C LEU A 359 -15.01 -13.20 -32.75
N SER A 360 -14.57 -11.97 -33.02
CA SER A 360 -15.27 -11.02 -33.89
C SER A 360 -15.32 -11.51 -35.34
N ASP A 361 -14.22 -12.07 -35.86
CA ASP A 361 -14.19 -12.67 -37.20
C ASP A 361 -15.13 -13.89 -37.30
N ILE A 362 -15.15 -14.77 -36.28
CA ILE A 362 -16.10 -15.89 -36.21
C ILE A 362 -17.55 -15.41 -36.19
N ALA A 363 -17.86 -14.39 -35.37
CA ALA A 363 -19.20 -13.81 -35.31
C ALA A 363 -19.63 -13.22 -36.67
N SER A 364 -18.72 -12.53 -37.36
CA SER A 364 -18.95 -12.00 -38.70
C SER A 364 -19.22 -13.11 -39.71
N LYS A 365 -18.42 -14.19 -39.71
CA LYS A 365 -18.60 -15.36 -40.58
C LYS A 365 -19.95 -16.05 -40.34
N LEU A 366 -20.37 -16.20 -39.08
CA LEU A 366 -21.69 -16.76 -38.74
C LEU A 366 -22.83 -15.89 -39.29
N MET A 367 -22.72 -14.57 -39.15
CA MET A 367 -23.72 -13.63 -39.63
C MET A 367 -23.78 -13.58 -41.16
N GLN A 368 -22.64 -13.69 -41.85
CA GLN A 368 -22.58 -13.87 -43.30
C GLN A 368 -23.24 -15.18 -43.73
N GLY A 369 -22.97 -16.29 -43.03
CA GLY A 369 -23.61 -17.58 -43.31
C GLY A 369 -25.13 -17.54 -43.16
N VAL A 370 -25.63 -16.87 -42.11
CA VAL A 370 -27.06 -16.59 -41.93
C VAL A 370 -27.63 -15.77 -43.08
N THR A 371 -26.95 -14.69 -43.47
CA THR A 371 -27.39 -13.80 -44.54
C THR A 371 -27.45 -14.52 -45.89
N LEU A 372 -26.42 -15.32 -46.21
CA LEU A 372 -26.36 -16.14 -47.42
C LEU A 372 -27.51 -17.16 -47.45
N PHE A 373 -27.75 -17.85 -46.33
CA PHE A 373 -28.86 -18.80 -46.22
C PHE A 373 -30.23 -18.11 -46.39
N GLN A 374 -30.44 -16.96 -45.78
CA GLN A 374 -31.68 -16.19 -45.96
C GLN A 374 -31.85 -15.70 -47.41
N SER A 375 -30.75 -15.33 -48.08
CA SER A 375 -30.78 -14.91 -49.47
C SER A 375 -31.10 -16.06 -50.43
N SER A 376 -30.59 -17.27 -50.18
CA SER A 376 -30.88 -18.44 -51.01
C SER A 376 -32.33 -18.88 -50.91
N LEU A 377 -32.99 -18.67 -49.76
CA LEU A 377 -34.43 -18.88 -49.60
C LEU A 377 -35.29 -17.88 -50.39
N LYS A 378 -34.78 -16.68 -50.70
CA LYS A 378 -35.50 -15.65 -51.46
C LYS A 378 -35.23 -15.71 -52.97
N SER A 379 -34.19 -16.42 -53.41
CA SER A 379 -33.66 -16.38 -54.77
C SER A 379 -34.29 -17.39 -55.76
N ASN A 380 -35.43 -18.00 -55.44
CA ASN A 380 -36.22 -18.85 -56.34
C ASN A 380 -37.72 -18.68 -56.06
#